data_AF-A0A9E0B6J9-F1
#
_entry.id   AF-A0A9E0B6J9-F1
#
_cell.length_a   1.000
_cell.length_b   1.000
_cell.length_c   1.000
_cell.angle_alpha   90.00
_cell.angle_beta   90.00
_cell.angle_gamma   90.00
#
_symmetry.space_group_name_H-M   'P 1'
#
loop_
_entity.id
_entity.type
_entity.pdbx_description
1 polymer ?
#
loop_
_entity_poly.entity_id
_entity_poly.type
_entity_poly.pdbx_seq_one_letter_code
_entity_poly.pdbx_strand_id
1 'polypeptide(L)'
;LNAIRTALSTLDGNATMDELNTKGSFTINADGEDIVLEKDDVLIEMTQKEGFVASSDKGITVVMDTNLTPELIEEGFVREIVSKIQTMRKDAGFEVMDKITVYVDGNDKLADLMKKNEEQIKSVVLANTIETGKTAGFTKDWDINGEKVVLAVEKN
;
A
#
# COMPACT_ATOMS: atom_id res chain seq x y z
N LEU A 1 -11.75 -24.71 30.46
CA LEU A 1 -11.37 -23.31 30.09
C LEU A 1 -10.66 -23.24 28.73
N ASN A 2 -9.60 -24.02 28.49
CA ASN A 2 -8.87 -23.99 27.20
C ASN A 2 -9.74 -24.39 26.00
N ALA A 3 -10.62 -25.39 26.15
CA ALA A 3 -11.51 -25.84 25.08
C ALA A 3 -12.53 -24.78 24.63
N ILE A 4 -13.11 -24.03 25.59
CA ILE A 4 -14.02 -22.91 25.30
C ILE A 4 -13.28 -21.81 24.52
N ARG A 5 -12.04 -21.47 24.92
CA ARG A 5 -11.21 -20.49 24.20
C ARG A 5 -10.95 -20.90 22.75
N THR A 6 -10.61 -22.18 22.52
CA THR A 6 -10.38 -22.71 21.18
C THR A 6 -11.66 -22.68 20.35
N ALA A 7 -12.79 -23.13 20.91
CA ALA A 7 -14.08 -23.11 20.23
C ALA A 7 -14.49 -21.69 19.82
N LEU A 8 -14.32 -20.70 20.71
CA LEU A 8 -14.60 -19.30 20.41
C LEU A 8 -13.68 -18.72 19.32
N SER A 9 -12.41 -19.14 19.25
CA SER A 9 -11.45 -18.64 18.24
C SER A 9 -11.72 -19.11 16.81
N THR A 10 -12.51 -20.17 16.65
CA THR A 10 -12.85 -20.75 15.34
C THR A 10 -14.22 -20.30 14.80
N LEU A 11 -14.97 -19.51 15.56
CA LEU A 11 -16.28 -19.01 15.16
C LEU A 11 -16.16 -17.89 14.12
N ASP A 12 -17.14 -17.84 13.22
CA ASP A 12 -17.37 -16.66 12.39
C ASP A 12 -18.12 -15.62 13.22
N GLY A 13 -17.39 -14.60 13.69
CA GLY A 13 -17.94 -13.56 14.56
C GLY A 13 -19.16 -12.83 13.99
N ASN A 14 -19.28 -12.70 12.65
CA ASN A 14 -20.44 -12.05 12.05
C ASN A 14 -21.68 -12.96 12.12
N ALA A 15 -21.53 -14.22 11.72
CA ALA A 15 -22.63 -15.19 11.77
C ALA A 15 -23.08 -15.43 13.22
N THR A 16 -22.13 -15.51 14.16
CA THR A 16 -22.44 -15.63 15.60
C THR A 16 -23.17 -14.40 16.14
N MET A 17 -22.77 -13.18 15.73
CA MET A 17 -23.45 -11.96 16.14
C MET A 17 -24.88 -11.87 15.59
N ASP A 18 -25.10 -12.30 14.34
CA ASP A 18 -26.43 -12.38 13.73
C ASP A 18 -27.34 -13.38 14.46
N GLU A 19 -26.80 -14.56 14.80
CA GLU A 19 -27.53 -15.57 15.57
C GLU A 19 -27.89 -15.06 16.96
N LEU A 20 -26.95 -14.43 17.66
CA LEU A 20 -27.17 -13.84 18.98
C LEU A 20 -28.22 -12.71 18.94
N ASN A 21 -28.22 -11.87 17.91
CA ASN A 21 -29.22 -10.81 17.75
C ASN A 21 -30.62 -11.35 17.40
N THR A 22 -30.69 -12.48 16.70
CA THR A 22 -31.97 -13.05 16.25
C THR A 22 -32.60 -13.98 17.29
N LYS A 23 -31.78 -14.83 17.94
CA LYS A 23 -32.21 -15.90 18.85
C LYS A 23 -31.93 -15.60 20.32
N GLY A 24 -31.05 -14.64 20.62
CA GLY A 24 -30.62 -14.29 21.98
C GLY A 24 -29.45 -15.12 22.51
N SER A 25 -29.08 -16.21 21.84
CA SER A 25 -28.00 -17.12 22.24
C SER A 25 -27.40 -17.87 21.04
N PHE A 26 -26.23 -18.45 21.25
CA PHE A 26 -25.57 -19.36 20.31
C PHE A 26 -24.95 -20.54 21.06
N THR A 27 -24.71 -21.65 20.35
CA THR A 27 -24.13 -22.87 20.93
C THR A 27 -22.71 -23.08 20.42
N ILE A 28 -21.79 -23.41 21.32
CA ILE A 28 -20.44 -23.86 21.00
C ILE A 28 -20.25 -25.30 21.45
N ASN A 29 -19.43 -26.07 20.73
CA ASN A 29 -18.97 -27.37 21.20
C ASN A 29 -17.59 -27.22 21.83
N ALA A 30 -17.46 -27.56 23.11
CA ALA A 30 -16.19 -27.56 23.84
C ALA A 30 -15.94 -28.96 24.41
N ASP A 31 -14.86 -29.61 23.99
CA ASP A 31 -14.51 -30.99 24.40
C ASP A 31 -15.65 -32.02 24.21
N GLY A 32 -16.50 -31.84 23.19
CA GLY A 32 -17.62 -32.74 22.90
C GLY A 32 -18.91 -32.42 23.65
N GLU A 33 -18.93 -31.37 24.46
CA GLU A 33 -20.12 -30.88 25.17
C GLU A 33 -20.65 -29.60 24.51
N ASP A 34 -21.98 -29.55 24.30
CA ASP A 34 -22.65 -28.39 23.74
C ASP A 34 -22.98 -27.39 24.85
N ILE A 35 -22.39 -26.20 24.76
CA ILE A 35 -22.55 -25.11 25.72
C ILE A 35 -23.32 -23.98 25.03
N VAL A 36 -24.45 -23.59 25.61
CA VAL A 36 -25.24 -22.43 25.16
C VAL A 36 -24.74 -21.19 25.87
N LEU A 37 -24.43 -20.14 25.11
CA LEU A 37 -24.00 -18.84 25.62
C LEU A 37 -25.01 -17.76 25.21
N GLU A 38 -25.47 -17.00 26.19
CA GLU A 38 -26.36 -15.85 25.99
C GLU A 38 -25.55 -14.56 25.88
N LYS A 39 -26.22 -13.46 25.52
CA LYS A 39 -25.59 -12.14 25.38
C LYS A 39 -24.91 -11.64 26.66
N ASP A 40 -25.45 -11.98 27.82
CA ASP A 40 -24.90 -11.58 29.12
C ASP A 40 -23.68 -12.42 29.54
N ASP A 41 -23.46 -13.57 28.90
CA ASP A 41 -22.32 -14.46 29.17
C ASP A 41 -21.06 -14.07 28.38
N VAL A 42 -21.18 -13.19 27.39
CA VAL A 42 -20.08 -12.85 26.46
C VAL A 42 -19.84 -11.35 26.38
N LEU A 43 -18.56 -10.96 26.41
CA LEU A 43 -18.14 -9.60 26.10
C LEU A 43 -17.89 -9.49 24.60
N ILE A 44 -18.71 -8.71 23.90
CA ILE A 44 -18.60 -8.51 22.45
C ILE A 44 -17.95 -7.16 22.19
N GLU A 45 -16.73 -7.19 21.64
CA GLU A 45 -16.02 -6.00 21.20
C GLU A 45 -15.88 -6.02 19.67
N MET A 46 -16.13 -4.88 19.03
CA MET A 46 -15.81 -4.71 17.62
C MET A 46 -14.31 -4.54 17.46
N THR A 47 -13.63 -5.62 17.08
CA THR A 47 -12.22 -5.56 16.68
C THR A 47 -12.11 -5.24 15.20
N GLN A 48 -11.26 -4.27 14.85
CA GLN A 48 -10.95 -3.98 13.45
C GLN A 48 -10.30 -5.22 12.81
N LYS A 49 -10.77 -5.62 11.63
CA LYS A 49 -10.13 -6.67 10.84
C LYS A 49 -8.73 -6.20 10.46
N GLU A 50 -7.74 -7.06 10.63
CA GLU A 50 -6.35 -6.77 10.25
C GLU A 50 -6.29 -6.37 8.76
N GLY A 51 -5.60 -5.27 8.44
CA GLY A 51 -5.56 -4.69 7.09
C GLY A 51 -6.74 -3.76 6.74
N PHE A 52 -7.66 -3.49 7.66
CA PHE A 52 -8.74 -2.53 7.47
C PHE A 52 -8.81 -1.54 8.63
N VAL A 53 -8.78 -0.25 8.32
CA VAL A 53 -8.99 0.82 9.31
C VAL A 53 -10.40 1.34 9.15
N ALA A 54 -11.22 1.20 10.20
CA ALA A 54 -12.58 1.71 10.25
C ALA A 54 -12.65 2.92 11.19
N SER A 55 -13.25 4.02 10.71
CA SER A 55 -13.54 5.20 11.51
C SER A 55 -15.01 5.58 11.33
N SER A 56 -15.68 5.90 12.43
CA SER A 56 -17.10 6.25 12.44
C SER A 56 -17.31 7.61 13.10
N ASP A 57 -18.01 8.52 12.41
CA ASP A 57 -18.48 9.79 12.97
C ASP A 57 -19.92 10.07 12.50
N LYS A 58 -20.77 10.55 13.40
CA LYS A 58 -22.18 10.96 13.12
C LYS A 58 -22.99 9.97 12.27
N GLY A 59 -22.79 8.67 12.46
CA GLY A 59 -23.52 7.61 11.74
C GLY A 59 -22.97 7.28 10.35
N ILE A 60 -21.82 7.82 9.96
CA ILE A 60 -21.08 7.44 8.75
C ILE A 60 -19.86 6.63 9.18
N THR A 61 -19.69 5.45 8.60
CA THR A 61 -18.50 4.61 8.78
C THR A 61 -17.68 4.59 7.50
N VAL A 62 -16.43 5.03 7.59
CA VAL A 62 -15.44 4.91 6.50
C VAL A 62 -14.54 3.74 6.83
N VAL A 63 -14.41 2.81 5.88
CA VAL A 63 -13.49 1.68 5.97
C VAL A 63 -12.43 1.85 4.89
N MET A 64 -11.17 1.93 5.30
CA MET A 64 -10.01 1.98 4.39
C MET A 64 -9.32 0.63 4.38
N ASP A 65 -9.22 0.03 3.20
CA ASP A 65 -8.35 -1.13 2.96
C ASP A 65 -6.89 -0.67 2.92
N THR A 66 -6.07 -1.18 3.82
CA THR A 66 -4.65 -0.85 3.93
C THR A 66 -3.74 -1.90 3.29
N ASN A 67 -4.31 -2.88 2.58
CA ASN A 67 -3.52 -3.87 1.85
C ASN A 67 -2.95 -3.26 0.56
N LEU A 68 -1.63 -3.20 0.47
CA LEU A 68 -0.95 -2.74 -0.74
C LEU A 68 -0.88 -3.88 -1.77
N THR A 69 -1.57 -3.69 -2.90
CA THR A 69 -1.41 -4.58 -4.06
C THR A 69 -0.06 -4.30 -4.74
N PRO A 70 0.52 -5.27 -5.48
CA PRO A 70 1.74 -5.05 -6.24
C PRO A 70 1.66 -3.85 -7.20
N GLU A 71 0.48 -3.62 -7.79
CA GLU A 71 0.19 -2.49 -8.68
C GLU A 71 0.27 -1.14 -7.95
N LEU A 72 -0.28 -1.05 -6.73
CA LEU A 72 -0.20 0.16 -5.91
C LEU A 72 1.22 0.47 -5.46
N ILE A 73 2.01 -0.58 -5.19
CA ILE A 73 3.44 -0.43 -4.85
C ILE A 73 4.18 0.14 -6.06
N GLU A 74 4.00 -0.46 -7.24
CA GLU A 74 4.61 0.00 -8.49
C GLU A 74 4.25 1.45 -8.82
N GLU A 75 2.97 1.81 -8.72
CA GLU A 75 2.53 3.19 -8.89
C GLU A 75 3.21 4.14 -7.89
N GLY A 76 3.34 3.72 -6.63
CA GLY A 76 4.04 4.47 -5.59
C GLY A 76 5.50 4.76 -5.94
N PHE A 77 6.23 3.77 -6.45
CA PHE A 77 7.59 3.97 -6.92
C PHE A 77 7.65 4.91 -8.13
N VAL A 78 6.76 4.78 -9.11
CA VAL A 78 6.70 5.67 -10.28
C VAL A 78 6.45 7.11 -9.85
N ARG A 79 5.51 7.34 -8.93
CA ARG A 79 5.23 8.69 -8.39
C ARG A 79 6.44 9.29 -7.68
N GLU A 80 7.17 8.48 -6.91
CA GLU A 80 8.37 8.94 -6.21
C GLU A 80 9.51 9.26 -7.19
N ILE A 81 9.73 8.44 -8.22
CA ILE A 81 10.70 8.69 -9.29
C ILE A 81 10.40 10.02 -9.98
N VAL A 82 9.13 10.26 -10.36
CA VAL A 82 8.69 11.53 -10.97
C VAL A 82 8.99 12.70 -10.03
N SER A 83 8.70 12.57 -8.74
CA SER A 83 8.98 13.59 -7.73
C SER A 83 10.49 13.92 -7.66
N LYS A 84 11.36 12.90 -7.69
CA LYS A 84 12.81 13.11 -7.69
C LYS A 84 13.30 13.78 -8.96
N ILE A 85 12.86 13.34 -10.13
CA ILE A 85 13.21 13.96 -11.42
C ILE A 85 12.79 15.43 -11.44
N GLN A 86 11.57 15.75 -10.99
CA GLN A 86 11.10 17.13 -10.94
C GLN A 86 11.90 18.00 -9.95
N THR A 87 12.34 17.42 -8.84
CA THR A 87 13.26 18.08 -7.91
C THR A 87 14.60 18.35 -8.59
N MET A 88 15.15 17.37 -9.30
CA MET A 88 16.41 17.53 -10.05
C MET A 88 16.32 18.59 -11.13
N ARG A 89 15.19 18.68 -11.85
CA ARG A 89 14.96 19.75 -12.84
C ARG A 89 15.07 21.14 -12.21
N LYS A 90 14.47 21.32 -11.02
CA LYS A 90 14.56 22.59 -10.27
C LYS A 90 15.99 22.86 -9.80
N ASP A 91 16.64 21.86 -9.23
CA ASP A 91 18.03 21.96 -8.74
C ASP A 91 19.01 22.28 -9.88
N ALA A 92 18.78 21.73 -11.08
CA ALA A 92 19.57 21.98 -12.29
C ALA A 92 19.22 23.30 -13.01
N GLY A 93 18.20 24.04 -12.54
CA GLY A 93 17.78 25.31 -13.12
C GLY A 93 17.00 25.17 -14.44
N PHE A 94 16.36 24.03 -14.69
CA PHE A 94 15.58 23.81 -15.90
C PHE A 94 14.20 24.47 -15.81
N GLU A 95 13.68 24.92 -16.95
CA GLU A 95 12.32 25.43 -17.04
C GLU A 95 11.31 24.28 -17.10
N VAL A 96 10.06 24.56 -16.75
CA VAL A 96 8.98 23.56 -16.71
C VAL A 96 8.74 22.95 -18.10
N MET A 97 8.94 23.73 -19.18
CA MET A 97 8.70 23.29 -20.56
C MET A 97 9.89 22.59 -21.21
N ASP A 98 11.05 22.55 -20.53
CA ASP A 98 12.26 21.96 -21.10
C ASP A 98 12.09 20.46 -21.37
N LYS A 99 12.55 20.02 -22.54
CA LYS A 99 12.67 18.61 -22.87
C LYS A 99 13.99 18.10 -22.32
N ILE A 100 13.94 16.93 -21.67
CA ILE A 100 15.10 16.35 -21.00
C ILE A 100 15.33 14.90 -21.44
N THR A 101 16.53 14.42 -21.20
CA THR A 101 16.86 12.99 -21.18
C THR A 101 17.08 12.58 -19.72
N VAL A 102 16.45 11.47 -19.32
CA VAL A 102 16.56 10.93 -17.96
C VAL A 102 17.45 9.70 -18.00
N TYR A 103 18.30 9.59 -17.00
CA TYR A 103 19.27 8.52 -16.84
C TYR A 103 19.04 7.80 -15.52
N VAL A 104 19.16 6.48 -15.52
CA VAL A 104 19.07 5.66 -14.32
C VAL A 104 20.23 4.67 -14.28
N ASP A 105 20.93 4.62 -13.15
CA ASP A 105 22.07 3.75 -12.93
C ASP A 105 22.14 3.25 -11.48
N GLY A 106 22.86 2.14 -11.26
CA GLY A 106 23.12 1.59 -9.93
C GLY A 106 21.97 0.81 -9.28
N ASN A 107 20.83 0.64 -9.96
CA ASN A 107 19.73 -0.21 -9.48
C ASN A 107 18.88 -0.79 -10.62
N ASP A 108 19.09 -2.07 -10.93
CA ASP A 108 18.41 -2.77 -12.03
C ASP A 108 16.90 -2.86 -11.81
N LYS A 109 16.45 -3.03 -10.56
CA LYS A 109 15.02 -3.11 -10.22
C LYS A 109 14.30 -1.81 -10.55
N LEU A 110 14.90 -0.67 -10.21
CA LEU A 110 14.34 0.64 -10.54
C LEU A 110 14.50 0.96 -12.03
N ALA A 111 15.58 0.52 -12.68
CA ALA A 111 15.74 0.66 -14.12
C ALA A 111 14.65 -0.10 -14.90
N ASP A 112 14.37 -1.35 -14.52
CA ASP A 112 13.30 -2.16 -15.10
C ASP A 112 11.92 -1.55 -14.85
N LEU A 113 11.69 -1.03 -13.65
CA LEU A 113 10.45 -0.33 -13.31
C LEU A 113 10.23 0.93 -14.15
N MET A 114 11.28 1.75 -14.32
CA MET A 114 11.23 2.95 -15.16
C MET A 114 11.02 2.59 -16.62
N LYS A 115 11.61 1.49 -17.11
CA LYS A 115 11.41 1.00 -18.46
C LYS A 115 9.99 0.47 -18.68
N LYS A 116 9.44 -0.26 -17.71
CA LYS A 116 8.06 -0.77 -17.75
C LYS A 116 7.03 0.37 -17.77
N ASN A 117 7.32 1.49 -17.11
CA ASN A 117 6.44 2.65 -17.01
C ASN A 117 6.96 3.87 -17.81
N GLU A 118 7.77 3.63 -18.84
CA GLU A 118 8.53 4.66 -19.54
C GLU A 118 7.63 5.74 -20.16
N GLU A 119 6.53 5.35 -20.82
CA GLU A 119 5.61 6.29 -21.46
C GLU A 119 4.96 7.24 -20.45
N GLN A 120 4.53 6.71 -19.31
CA GLN A 120 3.91 7.51 -18.24
C GLN A 120 4.93 8.49 -17.67
N ILE A 121 6.13 8.02 -17.32
CA ILE A 121 7.19 8.87 -16.75
C ILE A 121 7.56 9.98 -17.74
N LYS A 122 7.82 9.64 -19.01
CA LYS A 122 8.16 10.61 -20.06
C LYS A 122 7.11 11.68 -20.25
N SER A 123 5.83 11.29 -20.25
CA SER A 123 4.71 12.22 -20.38
C SER A 123 4.70 13.23 -19.24
N VAL A 124 4.84 12.77 -17.99
CA VAL A 124 4.75 13.61 -16.79
C VAL A 124 5.96 14.51 -16.60
N VAL A 125 7.17 14.02 -16.91
CA VAL A 125 8.42 14.77 -16.71
C VAL A 125 8.94 15.42 -18.00
N LEU A 126 8.17 15.39 -19.09
CA LEU A 126 8.55 15.91 -20.42
C LEU A 126 9.91 15.39 -20.91
N ALA A 127 10.21 14.12 -20.64
CA ALA A 127 11.43 13.48 -21.12
C ALA A 127 11.25 12.93 -22.54
N ASN A 128 12.28 13.03 -23.36
CA ASN A 128 12.32 12.41 -24.69
C ASN A 128 12.73 10.93 -24.58
N THR A 129 13.72 10.64 -23.75
CA THR A 129 14.34 9.32 -23.60
C THR A 129 14.65 9.03 -22.14
N ILE A 130 14.54 7.74 -21.77
CA ILE A 130 15.04 7.21 -20.51
C ILE A 130 16.14 6.21 -20.86
N GLU A 131 17.36 6.43 -20.37
CA GLU A 131 18.50 5.56 -20.65
C GLU A 131 18.99 4.89 -19.36
N THR A 132 19.27 3.59 -19.42
CA THR A 132 19.69 2.78 -18.27
C THR A 132 21.19 2.48 -18.32
N GLY A 133 21.84 2.34 -17.17
CA GLY A 133 23.24 1.89 -17.05
C GLY A 133 24.29 2.95 -17.43
N LYS A 134 23.90 4.22 -17.48
CA LYS A 134 24.79 5.37 -17.67
C LYS A 134 24.19 6.61 -17.02
N THR A 135 25.01 7.63 -16.83
CA THR A 135 24.59 8.95 -16.33
C THR A 135 25.20 10.06 -17.20
N ALA A 136 24.42 11.10 -17.48
CA ALA A 136 24.88 12.32 -18.15
C ALA A 136 24.12 13.55 -17.64
N GLY A 137 24.77 14.71 -17.67
CA GLY A 137 24.20 15.96 -17.17
C GLY A 137 24.23 16.07 -15.64
N PHE A 138 23.13 16.54 -15.06
CA PHE A 138 23.00 16.75 -13.62
C PHE A 138 22.66 15.43 -12.92
N THR A 139 23.63 14.87 -12.19
CA THR A 139 23.54 13.56 -11.52
C THR A 139 23.37 13.70 -10.02
N LYS A 140 22.53 12.86 -9.41
CA LYS A 140 22.31 12.84 -7.97
C LYS A 140 21.90 11.44 -7.49
N ASP A 141 22.40 11.06 -6.32
CA ASP A 141 21.97 9.86 -5.61
C ASP A 141 20.61 10.08 -4.95
N TRP A 142 19.74 9.08 -5.06
CA TRP A 142 18.42 9.07 -4.45
C TRP A 142 18.16 7.76 -3.71
N ASP A 143 17.33 7.88 -2.69
CA ASP A 143 16.66 6.77 -2.02
C ASP A 143 15.18 6.84 -2.40
N ILE A 144 14.71 5.82 -3.12
CA ILE A 144 13.32 5.68 -3.57
C ILE A 144 12.71 4.54 -2.78
N ASN A 145 11.98 4.86 -1.71
CA ASN A 145 11.31 3.88 -0.84
C ASN A 145 12.25 2.78 -0.30
N GLY A 146 13.50 3.12 0.04
CA GLY A 146 14.53 2.21 0.54
C GLY A 146 15.49 1.68 -0.53
N GLU A 147 15.18 1.90 -1.82
CA GLU A 147 16.01 1.48 -2.94
C GLU A 147 16.94 2.62 -3.37
N LYS A 148 18.25 2.43 -3.21
CA LYS A 148 19.25 3.42 -3.65
C LYS A 148 19.42 3.37 -5.16
N VAL A 149 19.50 4.53 -5.79
CA VAL A 149 19.68 4.66 -7.24
C VAL A 149 20.40 5.96 -7.57
N VAL A 150 21.13 5.96 -8.67
CA VAL A 150 21.72 7.17 -9.26
C VAL A 150 20.81 7.61 -10.40
N LEU A 151 20.26 8.82 -10.29
CA LEU A 151 19.51 9.44 -11.39
C LEU A 151 20.34 10.57 -11.99
N ALA A 152 20.23 10.76 -13.31
CA ALA A 152 20.74 11.97 -13.96
C ALA A 152 19.71 12.58 -14.91
N VAL A 153 19.76 13.90 -15.08
CA VAL A 153 18.93 14.64 -16.02
C VAL A 153 19.80 15.54 -16.89
N GLU A 154 19.57 15.49 -18.19
CA GLU A 154 20.24 16.33 -19.18
C GLU A 154 19.19 17.10 -19.98
N LYS A 155 19.39 18.41 -20.13
CA LYS A 155 18.53 19.23 -20.99
C LYS A 155 18.92 19.01 -22.45
N ASN A 156 17.91 18.76 -23.30
CA ASN A 156 18.09 18.60 -24.74
C ASN A 156 18.12 19.94 -25.48
#